data_AF-A0A7W0RNY5-F1
#
_entry.id   AF-A0A7W0RNY5-F1
#
_cell.length_a   1.000
_cell.length_b   1.000
_cell.length_c   1.000
_cell.angle_alpha   90.00
_cell.angle_beta   90.00
_cell.angle_gamma   90.00
#
_symmetry.space_group_name_H-M   'P 1'
#
loop_
_entity.id
_entity.type
_entity.pdbx_description
1 polymer ?
#
loop_
_entity_poly.entity_id
_entity_poly.type
_entity_poly.pdbx_seq_one_letter_code
_entity_poly.pdbx_strand_id
1 'polypeptide(L)'
;MRFRDRSTHTPFLNRSDRSRLVRLGIALILIVAAIKVAADPATWVWMFPSERNNDSAAPTLADVSYDVSLDGDDLLAVDEFRSEPIRPIASVPPAVDDGALIDPQVVAAVEDDTLALRRAEREAYFAVLERLRELDERTIEAAADAGATFPAVMTEPAHYRGKAVVIEGTARRILEMPAGANPIGIEHLYELWVFTPDSGDNPWRIVTTELPDTLPRGVLDEGVAVRIAGVFFKRQGYETQAHALHVAPLLLAKTVHRIRPATKAITEFDPAPWLIGTAVVIGLVFTFLLRRFRREDRAFERTTLNRYTKASPDAVAAIPETDAVDPSEFFRKMEEAETHQSEPRP
;
A
#
# COMPACT_ATOMS: atom_id res chain seq x y z
N MET A 1 73.09 0.62 50.99
CA MET A 1 72.01 1.20 50.17
C MET A 1 71.04 0.10 49.78
N ARG A 2 69.76 0.23 50.11
CA ARG A 2 68.72 -0.77 49.78
C ARG A 2 67.50 0.00 49.24
N PHE A 3 67.37 0.06 47.92
CA PHE A 3 66.17 0.58 47.28
C PHE A 3 65.06 -0.47 47.36
N ARG A 4 63.96 -0.13 48.02
CA ARG A 4 62.71 -0.90 47.94
C ARG A 4 61.94 -0.37 46.75
N ASP A 5 61.88 -1.16 45.69
CA ASP A 5 60.96 -0.95 44.59
C ASP A 5 59.55 -1.37 45.03
N ARG A 6 58.57 -0.48 44.91
CA ARG A 6 57.15 -0.77 45.13
C ARG A 6 56.44 -0.55 43.80
N SER A 7 56.32 -1.61 43.01
CA SER A 7 55.46 -1.64 41.83
C SER A 7 53.99 -1.73 42.27
N THR A 8 53.35 -0.56 42.38
CA THR A 8 51.88 -0.48 42.50
C THR A 8 51.27 -0.67 41.12
N HIS A 9 50.86 -1.90 40.80
CA HIS A 9 49.97 -2.14 39.67
C HIS A 9 48.64 -1.42 39.94
N THR A 10 48.36 -0.33 39.21
CA THR A 10 47.04 0.30 39.20
C THR A 10 46.06 -0.62 38.48
N PRO A 11 45.01 -1.15 39.15
CA PRO A 11 43.99 -1.95 38.48
C PRO A 11 43.15 -1.01 37.61
N PHE A 12 43.28 -1.15 36.29
CA PHE A 12 42.77 -0.18 35.30
C PHE A 12 41.23 -0.06 35.17
N LEU A 13 40.43 -0.76 35.98
CA LEU A 13 38.96 -0.71 35.88
C LEU A 13 38.30 -0.76 37.25
N ASN A 14 37.78 0.39 37.70
CA ASN A 14 36.98 0.50 38.91
C ASN A 14 35.66 -0.30 38.74
N ARG A 15 35.14 -0.89 39.83
CA ARG A 15 33.90 -1.69 39.80
C ARG A 15 32.70 -0.92 39.24
N SER A 16 32.70 0.41 39.39
CA SER A 16 31.70 1.31 38.82
C SER A 16 31.74 1.34 37.29
N ASP A 17 32.93 1.38 36.68
CA ASP A 17 33.09 1.46 35.23
C ASP A 17 32.79 0.14 34.55
N ARG A 18 33.11 -0.99 35.21
CA ARG A 18 32.67 -2.32 34.77
C ARG A 18 31.15 -2.41 34.65
N SER A 19 30.41 -1.83 35.60
CA SER A 19 28.94 -1.84 35.56
C SER A 19 28.35 -0.95 34.46
N ARG A 20 29.08 0.09 34.05
CA ARG A 20 28.68 0.99 32.95
C ARG A 20 28.93 0.32 31.61
N LEU A 21 30.09 -0.32 31.43
CA LEU A 21 30.43 -1.08 30.22
C LEU A 21 29.49 -2.26 29.98
N VAL A 22 29.14 -3.01 31.04
CA VAL A 22 28.16 -4.11 30.92
C VAL A 22 26.78 -3.59 30.51
N ARG A 23 26.34 -2.45 31.06
CA ARG A 23 25.06 -1.83 30.66
C ARG A 23 25.05 -1.34 29.22
N LEU A 24 26.17 -0.76 28.76
CA LEU A 24 26.33 -0.30 27.38
C LEU A 24 26.33 -1.47 26.40
N GLY A 25 26.99 -2.57 26.76
CA GLY A 25 26.93 -3.83 26.01
C GLY A 25 25.51 -4.41 25.92
N ILE A 26 24.75 -4.42 27.02
CA ILE A 26 23.36 -4.89 27.02
C ILE A 26 22.46 -3.99 26.16
N ALA A 27 22.62 -2.67 26.24
CA ALA A 27 21.87 -1.72 25.42
C ALA A 27 22.18 -1.91 23.92
N LEU A 28 23.46 -2.12 23.58
CA LEU A 28 23.87 -2.40 22.21
C LEU A 28 23.27 -3.73 21.70
N ILE A 29 23.26 -4.78 22.52
CA ILE A 29 22.64 -6.07 22.18
C ILE A 29 21.13 -5.89 21.95
N LEU A 30 20.45 -5.10 22.78
CA LEU A 30 19.02 -4.79 22.61
C LEU A 30 18.75 -4.02 21.30
N ILE A 31 19.60 -3.04 20.96
CA ILE A 31 19.49 -2.30 19.71
C ILE A 31 19.69 -3.23 18.51
N VAL A 32 20.71 -4.09 18.53
CA VAL A 32 20.97 -5.05 17.44
C VAL A 32 19.84 -6.08 17.33
N ALA A 33 19.27 -6.54 18.46
CA ALA A 33 18.10 -7.41 18.46
C ALA A 33 16.87 -6.71 17.86
N ALA A 34 16.63 -5.45 18.21
CA ALA A 34 15.56 -4.64 17.62
C ALA A 34 15.76 -4.42 16.11
N ILE A 35 16.99 -4.13 15.67
CA ILE A 35 17.33 -4.03 14.25
C ILE A 35 17.09 -5.36 13.53
N LYS A 36 17.45 -6.50 14.13
CA LYS A 36 17.19 -7.82 13.53
C LYS A 36 15.71 -8.13 13.41
N VAL A 37 14.91 -7.83 14.43
CA VAL A 37 13.45 -8.00 14.39
C VAL A 37 12.81 -7.06 13.37
N ALA A 38 13.31 -5.83 13.25
CA ALA A 38 12.91 -4.87 12.23
C ALA A 38 13.44 -5.18 10.83
N ALA A 39 14.47 -6.02 10.68
CA ALA A 39 14.99 -6.46 9.39
C ALA A 39 14.24 -7.70 8.87
N ASP A 40 13.46 -8.38 9.72
CA ASP A 40 12.63 -9.50 9.29
C ASP A 40 11.39 -8.96 8.55
N PRO A 41 11.22 -9.25 7.26
CA PRO A 41 10.07 -8.80 6.47
C PRO A 41 8.74 -9.22 7.07
N ALA A 42 8.70 -10.36 7.79
CA ALA A 42 7.50 -10.89 8.43
C ALA A 42 6.92 -9.93 9.48
N THR A 43 7.77 -9.13 10.14
CA THR A 43 7.35 -8.14 11.15
C THR A 43 6.62 -6.95 10.52
N TRP A 44 6.78 -6.71 9.22
CA TRP A 44 6.20 -5.58 8.48
C TRP A 44 5.01 -5.96 7.60
N VAL A 45 4.69 -7.25 7.46
CA VAL A 45 3.59 -7.76 6.62
C VAL A 45 2.23 -7.16 7.02
N TRP A 46 2.04 -6.82 8.29
CA TRP A 46 0.81 -6.17 8.76
C TRP A 46 0.72 -4.68 8.39
N MET A 47 1.86 -4.02 8.17
CA MET A 47 1.96 -2.59 7.87
C MET A 47 1.98 -2.32 6.37
N PHE A 48 2.55 -3.25 5.61
CA PHE A 48 2.50 -3.30 4.16
C PHE A 48 2.09 -4.72 3.80
N PRO A 49 0.79 -4.99 3.60
CA PRO A 49 0.34 -6.28 3.10
C PRO A 49 1.12 -6.52 1.81
N SER A 50 2.07 -7.46 1.83
CA SER A 50 2.80 -7.79 0.62
C SER A 50 1.76 -8.34 -0.35
N GLU A 51 1.52 -7.59 -1.42
CA GLU A 51 1.01 -8.18 -2.64
C GLU A 51 1.87 -9.40 -2.90
N ARG A 52 1.23 -10.55 -2.88
CA ARG A 52 1.85 -11.86 -2.99
C ARG A 52 2.81 -11.80 -4.18
N ASN A 53 4.10 -12.06 -3.93
CA ASN A 53 5.13 -12.28 -4.95
C ASN A 53 4.60 -13.25 -6.01
N ASN A 54 4.05 -12.71 -7.09
CA ASN A 54 4.08 -13.33 -8.40
C ASN A 54 5.23 -12.61 -9.10
N ASP A 55 6.33 -13.31 -9.36
CA ASP A 55 7.50 -12.81 -10.09
C ASP A 55 7.22 -12.56 -11.60
N SER A 56 5.94 -12.38 -11.95
CA SER A 56 5.47 -11.63 -13.11
C SER A 56 4.62 -10.50 -12.54
N ALA A 57 5.11 -9.25 -12.58
CA ALA A 57 4.33 -8.11 -12.12
C ALA A 57 2.97 -8.12 -12.85
N ALA A 58 1.88 -8.34 -12.11
CA ALA A 58 0.56 -8.29 -12.69
C ALA A 58 0.35 -6.90 -13.31
N PRO A 59 -0.22 -6.81 -14.52
CA PRO A 59 -0.42 -5.52 -15.17
C PRO A 59 -1.26 -4.60 -14.28
N THR A 60 -0.96 -3.31 -14.34
CA THR A 60 -1.66 -2.26 -13.61
C THR A 60 -2.47 -1.39 -14.57
N LEU A 61 -3.35 -0.54 -14.04
CA LEU A 61 -4.12 0.40 -14.88
C LEU A 61 -3.22 1.35 -15.70
N ALA A 62 -1.98 1.59 -15.26
CA ALA A 62 -1.02 2.41 -15.99
C ALA A 62 -0.47 1.74 -17.25
N ASP A 63 -0.54 0.41 -17.33
CA ASP A 63 -0.03 -0.37 -18.46
C ASP A 63 -1.09 -0.53 -19.58
N VAL A 64 -2.35 -0.16 -19.29
CA VAL A 64 -3.47 -0.30 -20.22
C VAL A 64 -3.49 0.82 -21.25
N SER A 65 -3.45 0.45 -22.54
CA SER A 65 -3.80 1.36 -23.64
C SER A 65 -5.32 1.42 -23.81
N TYR A 66 -5.86 2.63 -23.87
CA TYR A 66 -7.29 2.91 -24.09
C TYR A 66 -7.60 3.42 -25.50
N ASP A 67 -6.60 3.40 -26.39
CA ASP A 67 -6.73 3.91 -27.75
C ASP A 67 -7.63 3.01 -28.58
N VAL A 68 -8.55 3.63 -29.32
CA VAL A 68 -9.41 2.94 -30.30
C VAL A 68 -8.67 2.89 -31.63
N SER A 69 -8.65 1.72 -32.28
CA SER A 69 -8.14 1.64 -33.65
C SER A 69 -9.13 2.34 -34.58
N LEU A 70 -8.78 3.56 -34.95
CA LEU A 70 -9.34 4.25 -36.11
C LEU A 70 -8.37 4.03 -37.26
N ASP A 71 -8.20 2.79 -37.71
CA ASP A 71 -7.37 2.54 -38.89
C ASP A 71 -7.86 3.45 -40.02
N GLY A 72 -6.96 4.28 -40.55
CA GLY A 72 -7.28 5.32 -41.54
C GLY A 72 -7.89 4.79 -42.84
N ASP A 73 -7.86 3.46 -43.04
CA ASP A 73 -8.50 2.75 -44.15
C ASP A 73 -9.97 2.38 -43.89
N ASP A 74 -10.46 2.44 -42.65
CA ASP A 74 -11.86 2.12 -42.26
C ASP A 74 -12.79 3.36 -42.27
N LEU A 75 -12.22 4.57 -42.36
CA LEU A 75 -12.99 5.77 -42.69
C LEU A 75 -13.29 5.76 -44.19
N LEU A 76 -14.38 5.09 -44.55
CA LEU A 76 -14.93 5.14 -45.91
C LEU A 76 -15.03 6.59 -46.36
N ALA A 77 -14.54 6.88 -47.56
CA ALA A 77 -14.79 8.17 -48.16
C ALA A 77 -16.31 8.41 -48.26
N VAL A 78 -16.74 9.67 -48.27
CA VAL A 78 -18.12 10.01 -48.57
C VAL A 78 -18.47 9.38 -49.93
N ASP A 79 -19.51 8.54 -49.95
CA ASP A 79 -19.97 7.70 -51.08
C ASP A 79 -19.20 6.39 -51.36
N GLU A 80 -18.28 5.97 -50.48
CA GLU A 80 -17.63 4.66 -50.59
C GLU A 80 -18.38 3.59 -49.79
N PHE A 81 -18.74 2.48 -50.44
CA PHE A 81 -19.32 1.31 -49.79
C PHE A 81 -18.38 0.12 -49.99
N ARG A 82 -17.77 -0.36 -48.90
CA ARG A 82 -16.99 -1.60 -48.90
C ARG A 82 -17.82 -2.73 -48.29
N SER A 83 -18.04 -3.79 -49.06
CA SER A 83 -18.44 -5.08 -48.51
C SER A 83 -17.17 -5.85 -48.15
N GLU A 84 -16.89 -6.04 -46.87
CA GLU A 84 -15.83 -6.96 -46.47
C GLU A 84 -16.19 -8.38 -46.99
N PRO A 85 -15.29 -9.04 -47.73
CA PRO A 85 -15.48 -10.43 -48.06
C PRO A 85 -15.45 -11.24 -46.77
N ILE A 86 -16.39 -12.16 -46.60
CA ILE A 86 -16.37 -13.15 -45.52
C ILE A 86 -15.04 -13.92 -45.67
N ARG A 87 -14.07 -13.63 -44.79
CA ARG A 87 -12.82 -14.39 -44.77
C ARG A 87 -13.15 -15.79 -44.26
N PRO A 88 -12.83 -16.86 -45.02
CA PRO A 88 -12.87 -18.21 -44.48
C PRO A 88 -12.02 -18.24 -43.22
N ILE A 89 -12.50 -18.93 -42.18
CA ILE A 89 -11.77 -19.12 -40.91
C ILE A 89 -10.36 -19.62 -41.27
N ALA A 90 -9.38 -18.74 -41.20
CA ALA A 90 -8.00 -19.10 -41.45
C ALA A 90 -7.59 -20.02 -40.31
N SER A 91 -7.00 -21.18 -40.64
CA SER A 91 -6.49 -22.12 -39.64
C SER A 91 -5.42 -21.44 -38.79
N VAL A 92 -5.85 -20.90 -37.64
CA VAL A 92 -4.95 -20.50 -36.57
C VAL A 92 -4.23 -21.76 -36.09
N PRO A 93 -2.91 -21.71 -35.83
CA PRO A 93 -2.18 -22.85 -35.26
C PRO A 93 -2.94 -23.41 -34.05
N PRO A 94 -2.88 -24.74 -33.82
CA PRO A 94 -3.66 -25.37 -32.76
C PRO A 94 -3.33 -24.68 -31.44
N ALA A 95 -4.33 -23.97 -30.91
CA ALA A 95 -4.27 -23.41 -29.58
C ALA A 95 -4.04 -24.57 -28.62
N VAL A 96 -3.07 -24.37 -27.74
CA VAL A 96 -2.83 -25.25 -26.61
C VAL A 96 -4.13 -25.27 -25.79
N ASP A 97 -4.54 -26.45 -25.32
CA ASP A 97 -5.71 -26.60 -24.46
C ASP A 97 -5.43 -25.91 -23.11
N ASP A 98 -5.70 -24.60 -23.09
CA ASP A 98 -5.36 -23.66 -22.01
C ASP A 98 -6.56 -23.36 -21.10
N GLY A 99 -7.61 -24.18 -21.13
CA GLY A 99 -8.83 -23.96 -20.33
C GLY A 99 -9.82 -22.95 -20.91
N ALA A 100 -9.78 -22.69 -22.22
CA ALA A 100 -10.77 -21.84 -22.89
C ALA A 100 -12.17 -22.50 -22.89
N LEU A 101 -13.20 -21.75 -22.49
CA LEU A 101 -14.58 -22.24 -22.46
C LEU A 101 -15.18 -22.33 -23.88
N ILE A 102 -14.65 -21.52 -24.78
CA ILE A 102 -15.04 -21.41 -26.20
C ILE A 102 -13.88 -21.92 -27.06
N ASP A 103 -14.20 -22.69 -28.11
CA ASP A 103 -13.21 -23.11 -29.09
C ASP A 103 -12.51 -21.87 -29.71
N PRO A 104 -11.17 -21.78 -29.64
CA PRO A 104 -10.41 -20.66 -30.19
C PRO A 104 -10.70 -20.37 -31.66
N GLN A 105 -11.11 -21.36 -32.46
CA GLN A 105 -11.48 -21.15 -33.87
C GLN A 105 -12.75 -20.31 -34.02
N VAL A 106 -13.68 -20.36 -33.06
CA VAL A 106 -14.91 -19.56 -33.07
C VAL A 106 -14.60 -18.08 -32.91
N VAL A 107 -13.61 -17.74 -32.08
CA VAL A 107 -13.23 -16.35 -31.78
C VAL A 107 -12.01 -15.86 -32.57
N ALA A 108 -11.56 -16.64 -33.56
CA ALA A 108 -10.36 -16.34 -34.36
C ALA A 108 -10.50 -15.06 -35.22
N ALA A 109 -11.71 -14.77 -35.71
CA ALA A 109 -12.00 -13.60 -36.53
C ALA A 109 -12.33 -12.34 -35.72
N VAL A 110 -12.26 -12.41 -34.39
CA VAL A 110 -12.55 -11.27 -33.50
C VAL A 110 -11.35 -10.35 -33.46
N GLU A 111 -11.59 -9.05 -33.63
CA GLU A 111 -10.56 -8.01 -33.58
C GLU A 111 -10.80 -7.10 -32.38
N ASP A 112 -9.74 -6.62 -31.74
CA ASP A 112 -9.84 -5.70 -30.61
C ASP A 112 -9.92 -4.24 -31.09
N ASP A 113 -10.28 -3.34 -30.18
CA ASP A 113 -10.19 -1.88 -30.34
C ASP A 113 -11.09 -1.28 -31.44
N THR A 114 -12.12 -2.00 -31.87
CA THR A 114 -13.15 -1.49 -32.78
C THR A 114 -14.35 -0.89 -32.03
N LEU A 115 -14.98 0.15 -32.58
CA LEU A 115 -16.12 0.84 -31.96
C LEU A 115 -17.38 -0.03 -31.83
N ALA A 116 -17.67 -0.84 -32.83
CA ALA A 116 -18.85 -1.68 -32.89
C ALA A 116 -18.49 -3.15 -33.14
N LEU A 117 -19.45 -4.02 -32.89
CA LEU A 117 -19.39 -5.42 -33.31
C LEU A 117 -19.36 -5.46 -34.85
N ARG A 118 -18.28 -6.00 -35.41
CA ARG A 118 -18.13 -6.11 -36.87
C ARG A 118 -19.06 -7.20 -37.42
N ARG A 119 -19.39 -7.11 -38.71
CA ARG A 119 -20.23 -8.13 -39.36
C ARG A 119 -19.61 -9.52 -39.30
N ALA A 120 -18.29 -9.62 -39.48
CA ALA A 120 -17.54 -10.87 -39.39
C ALA A 120 -17.57 -11.50 -37.98
N GLU A 121 -17.78 -10.70 -36.94
CA GLU A 121 -17.78 -11.14 -35.54
C GLU A 121 -19.16 -11.61 -35.07
N ARG A 122 -20.23 -11.33 -35.83
CA ARG A 122 -21.60 -11.63 -35.40
C ARG A 122 -21.84 -13.11 -35.16
N GLU A 123 -21.28 -13.97 -36.01
CA GLU A 123 -21.42 -15.43 -35.85
C GLU A 123 -20.75 -15.90 -34.56
N ALA A 124 -19.51 -15.48 -34.32
CA ALA A 124 -18.78 -15.76 -33.09
C ALA A 124 -19.53 -15.24 -31.84
N TYR A 125 -20.04 -14.01 -31.91
CA TYR A 125 -20.79 -13.36 -30.84
C TYR A 125 -22.01 -14.18 -30.42
N PHE A 126 -22.84 -14.63 -31.38
CA PHE A 126 -24.01 -15.44 -31.08
C PHE A 126 -23.64 -16.88 -30.70
N ALA A 127 -22.60 -17.47 -31.27
CA ALA A 127 -22.11 -18.80 -30.86
C ALA A 127 -21.68 -18.82 -29.39
N VAL A 128 -21.00 -17.75 -28.91
CA VAL A 128 -20.63 -17.62 -27.50
C VAL A 128 -21.88 -17.49 -26.62
N LEU A 129 -22.85 -16.65 -27.00
CA LEU A 129 -24.10 -16.50 -26.24
C LEU A 129 -24.92 -17.80 -26.19
N GLU A 130 -25.00 -18.52 -27.30
CA GLU A 130 -25.64 -19.85 -27.36
C GLU A 130 -24.96 -20.82 -26.41
N ARG A 131 -23.62 -20.90 -26.48
CA ARG A 131 -22.85 -21.77 -25.61
C ARG A 131 -23.06 -21.45 -24.13
N LEU A 132 -23.09 -20.17 -23.78
CA LEU A 132 -23.35 -19.74 -22.41
C LEU A 132 -24.77 -20.09 -21.95
N ARG A 133 -25.78 -20.06 -22.83
CA ARG A 133 -27.16 -20.47 -22.51
C ARG A 133 -27.27 -21.96 -22.22
N GLU A 134 -26.53 -22.80 -22.94
CA GLU A 134 -26.48 -24.25 -22.74
C GLU A 134 -25.82 -24.66 -21.43
N LEU A 135 -24.87 -23.85 -20.94
CA LEU A 135 -24.11 -24.14 -19.74
C LEU A 135 -24.86 -23.74 -18.46
N ASP A 136 -24.63 -24.53 -17.42
CA ASP A 136 -24.97 -24.17 -16.06
C ASP A 136 -23.98 -23.12 -15.55
N GLU A 137 -24.48 -22.15 -14.80
CA GLU A 137 -23.67 -21.03 -14.32
C GLU A 137 -22.50 -21.47 -13.43
N ARG A 138 -22.71 -22.51 -12.61
CA ARG A 138 -21.64 -23.10 -11.80
C ARG A 138 -20.48 -23.63 -12.64
N THR A 139 -20.76 -24.11 -13.85
CA THR A 139 -19.73 -24.59 -14.77
C THR A 139 -18.93 -23.42 -15.35
N ILE A 140 -19.61 -22.31 -15.67
CA ILE A 140 -18.96 -21.09 -16.13
C ILE A 140 -18.07 -20.52 -15.02
N GLU A 141 -18.58 -20.43 -13.79
CA GLU A 141 -17.81 -19.96 -12.64
C GLU A 141 -16.61 -20.88 -12.32
N ALA A 142 -16.77 -22.19 -12.42
CA ALA A 142 -15.69 -23.14 -12.17
C ALA A 142 -14.59 -23.11 -13.24
N ALA A 143 -14.94 -22.73 -14.47
CA ALA A 143 -14.00 -22.54 -15.57
C ALA A 143 -13.33 -21.16 -15.55
N ALA A 144 -13.75 -20.26 -14.65
CA ALA A 144 -13.28 -18.88 -14.66
C ALA A 144 -11.81 -18.76 -14.24
N ASP A 145 -11.07 -17.98 -15.00
CA ASP A 145 -9.66 -17.71 -14.72
C ASP A 145 -9.54 -16.70 -13.56
N ALA A 146 -8.93 -17.15 -12.46
CA ALA A 146 -8.72 -16.32 -11.28
C ALA A 146 -7.72 -15.16 -11.51
N GLY A 147 -6.93 -15.21 -12.59
CA GLY A 147 -6.00 -14.16 -12.99
C GLY A 147 -6.62 -13.08 -13.88
N ALA A 148 -7.88 -13.24 -14.31
CA ALA A 148 -8.56 -12.32 -15.24
C ALA A 148 -9.03 -11.01 -14.57
N THR A 149 -8.09 -10.24 -14.05
CA THR A 149 -8.31 -8.86 -13.57
C THR A 149 -8.55 -7.89 -14.72
N PHE A 150 -9.12 -6.71 -14.44
CA PHE A 150 -9.35 -5.69 -15.47
C PHE A 150 -8.06 -5.31 -16.21
N PRO A 151 -6.95 -4.97 -15.54
CA PRO A 151 -5.70 -4.68 -16.25
C PRO A 151 -5.17 -5.87 -17.05
N ALA A 152 -5.33 -7.09 -16.55
CA ALA A 152 -4.85 -8.29 -17.24
C ALA A 152 -5.57 -8.55 -18.56
N VAL A 153 -6.90 -8.51 -18.57
CA VAL A 153 -7.68 -8.71 -19.80
C VAL A 153 -7.46 -7.57 -20.80
N MET A 154 -7.17 -6.37 -20.32
CA MET A 154 -6.93 -5.21 -21.17
C MET A 154 -5.52 -5.22 -21.78
N THR A 155 -4.53 -5.74 -21.05
CA THR A 155 -3.13 -5.81 -21.51
C THR A 155 -2.89 -7.04 -22.38
N GLU A 156 -3.53 -8.16 -22.07
CA GLU A 156 -3.36 -9.44 -22.76
C GLU A 156 -4.68 -9.98 -23.34
N PRO A 157 -5.41 -9.19 -24.16
CA PRO A 157 -6.76 -9.56 -24.62
C PRO A 157 -6.77 -10.88 -25.42
N ALA A 158 -5.73 -11.14 -26.21
CA ALA A 158 -5.60 -12.38 -26.97
C ALA A 158 -5.50 -13.63 -26.06
N HIS A 159 -4.90 -13.50 -24.87
CA HIS A 159 -4.78 -14.60 -23.90
C HIS A 159 -6.12 -14.94 -23.25
N TYR A 160 -6.93 -13.91 -22.94
CA TYR A 160 -8.20 -14.08 -22.25
C TYR A 160 -9.40 -14.32 -23.18
N ARG A 161 -9.22 -14.15 -24.49
CA ARG A 161 -10.29 -14.31 -25.48
C ARG A 161 -10.90 -15.71 -25.43
N GLY A 162 -12.22 -15.78 -25.28
CA GLY A 162 -12.94 -17.06 -25.18
C GLY A 162 -12.82 -17.75 -23.82
N LYS A 163 -12.08 -17.19 -22.86
CA LYS A 163 -11.96 -17.71 -21.50
C LYS A 163 -13.07 -17.18 -20.60
N ALA A 164 -13.46 -17.99 -19.63
CA ALA A 164 -14.42 -17.59 -18.62
C ALA A 164 -13.77 -16.63 -17.61
N VAL A 165 -14.53 -15.61 -17.21
CA VAL A 165 -14.14 -14.57 -16.26
C VAL A 165 -15.29 -14.35 -15.30
N VAL A 166 -14.98 -14.20 -14.02
CA VAL A 166 -15.95 -13.80 -13.00
C VAL A 166 -15.56 -12.47 -12.42
N ILE A 167 -16.49 -11.54 -12.44
CA ILE A 167 -16.29 -10.20 -11.88
C ILE A 167 -17.33 -9.88 -10.81
N GLU A 168 -16.92 -9.09 -9.84
CA GLU A 168 -17.78 -8.46 -8.84
C GLU A 168 -17.57 -6.96 -8.88
N GLY A 169 -18.65 -6.21 -9.03
CA GLY A 169 -18.56 -4.76 -9.18
C GLY A 169 -19.89 -4.07 -9.00
N THR A 170 -19.91 -2.78 -9.33
CA THR A 170 -21.09 -1.94 -9.24
C THR A 170 -21.61 -1.63 -10.64
N ALA A 171 -22.79 -2.14 -10.99
CA ALA A 171 -23.49 -1.78 -12.20
C ALA A 171 -24.06 -0.37 -12.08
N ARG A 172 -23.66 0.55 -12.97
CA ARG A 172 -24.17 1.94 -13.01
C ARG A 172 -25.06 2.23 -14.21
N ARG A 173 -25.16 1.30 -15.16
CA ARG A 173 -26.03 1.39 -16.32
C ARG A 173 -26.50 0.00 -16.70
N ILE A 174 -27.79 -0.16 -16.92
CA ILE A 174 -28.42 -1.42 -17.36
C ILE A 174 -29.45 -1.05 -18.43
N LEU A 175 -29.15 -1.31 -19.70
CA LEU A 175 -30.02 -0.99 -20.83
C LEU A 175 -30.46 -2.25 -21.56
N GLU A 176 -31.70 -2.26 -21.99
CA GLU A 176 -32.21 -3.27 -22.90
C GLU A 176 -31.95 -2.84 -24.34
N MET A 177 -31.52 -3.79 -25.17
CA MET A 177 -31.24 -3.58 -26.58
C MET A 177 -31.80 -4.74 -27.41
N PRO A 178 -32.33 -4.48 -28.62
CA PRO A 178 -32.75 -5.55 -29.52
C PRO A 178 -31.52 -6.32 -30.02
N ALA A 179 -31.59 -7.65 -30.03
CA ALA A 179 -30.51 -8.50 -30.54
C ALA A 179 -30.39 -8.46 -32.08
N GLY A 180 -31.46 -8.02 -32.76
CA GLY A 180 -31.58 -8.09 -34.21
C GLY A 180 -31.73 -9.54 -34.72
N ALA A 181 -31.75 -9.74 -36.04
CA ALA A 181 -31.90 -11.06 -36.63
C ALA A 181 -30.66 -11.93 -36.34
N ASN A 182 -30.85 -13.08 -35.68
CA ASN A 182 -29.79 -14.00 -35.29
C ASN A 182 -30.25 -15.46 -35.42
N PRO A 183 -29.34 -16.42 -35.58
CA PRO A 183 -29.69 -17.83 -35.83
C PRO A 183 -30.29 -18.54 -34.61
N ILE A 184 -30.15 -17.99 -33.41
CA ILE A 184 -30.46 -18.65 -32.13
C ILE A 184 -31.73 -18.10 -31.45
N GLY A 185 -32.47 -17.23 -32.14
CA GLY A 185 -33.77 -16.72 -31.71
C GLY A 185 -33.74 -15.82 -30.47
N ILE A 186 -32.62 -15.15 -30.17
CA ILE A 186 -32.60 -14.14 -29.09
C ILE A 186 -33.30 -12.87 -29.59
N GLU A 187 -34.27 -12.36 -28.84
CA GLU A 187 -34.97 -11.13 -29.22
C GLU A 187 -34.35 -9.89 -28.53
N HIS A 188 -34.04 -10.05 -27.25
CA HIS A 188 -33.57 -8.98 -26.37
C HIS A 188 -32.24 -9.36 -25.72
N LEU A 189 -31.35 -8.38 -25.62
CA LEU A 189 -30.10 -8.44 -24.88
C LEU A 189 -30.07 -7.29 -23.88
N TYR A 190 -29.26 -7.43 -22.84
CA TYR A 190 -29.08 -6.39 -21.83
C TYR A 190 -27.63 -5.97 -21.77
N GLU A 191 -27.36 -4.69 -21.99
CA GLU A 191 -26.04 -4.10 -21.82
C GLU A 191 -25.90 -3.53 -20.39
N LEU A 192 -24.87 -3.96 -19.68
CA LEU A 192 -24.51 -3.45 -18.38
C LEU A 192 -23.14 -2.78 -18.42
N TRP A 193 -23.01 -1.65 -17.72
CA TRP A 193 -21.70 -1.03 -17.44
C TRP A 193 -21.39 -1.24 -15.96
N VAL A 194 -20.38 -2.05 -15.69
CA VAL A 194 -20.00 -2.48 -14.34
C VAL A 194 -18.60 -1.99 -14.00
N PHE A 195 -18.44 -1.41 -12.83
CA PHE A 195 -17.18 -0.87 -12.35
C PHE A 195 -16.66 -1.79 -11.24
N THR A 196 -15.48 -2.37 -11.45
CA THR A 196 -14.81 -3.24 -10.47
C THR A 196 -13.79 -2.43 -9.68
N PRO A 197 -13.39 -2.87 -8.47
CA PRO A 197 -12.42 -2.13 -7.65
C PRO A 197 -11.07 -1.87 -8.35
N ASP A 198 -10.70 -2.74 -9.29
CA ASP A 198 -9.47 -2.69 -10.08
C ASP A 198 -9.60 -1.98 -11.44
N SER A 199 -10.82 -1.59 -11.86
CA SER A 199 -11.04 -0.91 -13.16
C SER A 199 -11.00 0.62 -13.08
N GLY A 200 -11.01 1.19 -11.87
CA GLY A 200 -11.07 2.63 -11.65
C GLY A 200 -12.35 3.24 -12.26
N ASP A 201 -12.19 4.25 -13.11
CA ASP A 201 -13.29 4.92 -13.81
C ASP A 201 -13.65 4.26 -15.16
N ASN A 202 -13.04 3.10 -15.48
CA ASN A 202 -13.32 2.39 -16.71
C ASN A 202 -14.36 1.28 -16.47
N PRO A 203 -15.40 1.17 -17.32
CA PRO A 203 -16.40 0.13 -17.18
C PRO A 203 -15.91 -1.19 -17.80
N TRP A 204 -16.37 -2.29 -17.22
CA TRP A 204 -16.64 -3.52 -17.98
C TRP A 204 -17.94 -3.34 -18.74
N ARG A 205 -17.92 -3.57 -20.04
CA ARG A 205 -19.13 -3.66 -20.86
C ARG A 205 -19.58 -5.11 -20.88
N ILE A 206 -20.81 -5.35 -20.48
CA ILE A 206 -21.31 -6.71 -20.34
C ILE A 206 -22.59 -6.82 -21.13
N VAL A 207 -22.71 -7.87 -21.93
CA VAL A 207 -23.97 -8.21 -22.58
C VAL A 207 -24.49 -9.52 -22.05
N THR A 208 -25.72 -9.50 -21.52
CA THR A 208 -26.40 -10.69 -20.99
C THR A 208 -27.63 -11.04 -21.82
N THR A 209 -27.95 -12.34 -21.88
CA THR A 209 -29.19 -12.84 -22.49
C THR A 209 -30.38 -12.75 -21.56
N GLU A 210 -30.14 -12.79 -20.26
CA GLU A 210 -31.15 -12.75 -19.22
C GLU A 210 -30.83 -11.64 -18.21
N LEU A 211 -31.87 -10.96 -17.73
CA LEU A 211 -31.77 -9.96 -16.67
C LEU A 211 -32.85 -10.27 -15.62
N PRO A 212 -32.47 -10.58 -14.37
CA PRO A 212 -33.45 -10.80 -13.31
C PRO A 212 -34.29 -9.55 -13.02
N ASP A 213 -35.58 -9.74 -12.77
CA ASP A 213 -36.53 -8.65 -12.44
C ASP A 213 -36.14 -7.84 -11.19
N THR A 214 -35.23 -8.37 -10.38
CA THR A 214 -34.71 -7.72 -9.16
C THR A 214 -33.73 -6.57 -9.45
N LEU A 215 -33.27 -6.43 -10.69
CA LEU A 215 -32.34 -5.39 -11.11
C LEU A 215 -33.08 -4.22 -11.77
N PRO A 216 -32.76 -2.97 -11.38
CA PRO A 216 -33.32 -1.79 -12.03
C PRO A 216 -32.75 -1.63 -13.45
N ARG A 217 -33.49 -0.91 -14.30
CA ARG A 217 -33.05 -0.55 -15.66
C ARG A 217 -32.80 0.96 -15.73
N GLY A 218 -31.96 1.37 -16.68
CA GLY A 218 -31.56 2.75 -16.91
C GLY A 218 -30.15 3.07 -16.39
N VAL A 219 -29.89 4.36 -16.25
CA VAL A 219 -28.69 4.89 -15.60
C VAL A 219 -28.95 4.97 -14.10
N LEU A 220 -28.01 4.47 -13.29
CA LEU A 220 -28.17 4.26 -11.85
C LEU A 220 -27.13 5.10 -11.10
N ASP A 221 -27.58 6.15 -10.40
CA ASP A 221 -26.69 7.08 -9.69
C ASP A 221 -25.92 6.40 -8.55
N GLU A 222 -26.61 5.62 -7.71
CA GLU A 222 -26.00 4.86 -6.61
C GLU A 222 -25.35 3.55 -7.09
N GLY A 223 -25.75 3.07 -8.26
CA GLY A 223 -25.37 1.77 -8.80
C GLY A 223 -25.93 0.58 -8.00
N VAL A 224 -25.70 -0.63 -8.51
CA VAL A 224 -26.11 -1.89 -7.86
C VAL A 224 -24.95 -2.87 -7.85
N ALA A 225 -24.64 -3.43 -6.69
CA ALA A 225 -23.61 -4.45 -6.57
C ALA A 225 -24.05 -5.75 -7.27
N VAL A 226 -23.22 -6.21 -8.20
CA VAL A 226 -23.48 -7.38 -9.05
C VAL A 226 -22.29 -8.31 -9.11
N ARG A 227 -22.56 -9.60 -9.29
CA ARG A 227 -21.61 -10.65 -9.62
C ARG A 227 -22.01 -11.27 -10.95
N ILE A 228 -21.05 -11.44 -11.85
CA ILE A 228 -21.29 -11.89 -13.23
C ILE A 228 -20.22 -12.89 -13.61
N ALA A 229 -20.66 -14.03 -14.14
CA ALA A 229 -19.81 -15.03 -14.79
C ALA A 229 -20.07 -14.99 -16.29
N GLY A 230 -19.01 -14.79 -17.08
CA GLY A 230 -19.12 -14.67 -18.53
C GLY A 230 -17.84 -15.06 -19.24
N VAL A 231 -17.82 -14.86 -20.55
CA VAL A 231 -16.65 -15.06 -21.41
C VAL A 231 -16.15 -13.73 -21.94
N PHE A 232 -14.85 -13.48 -21.80
CA PHE A 232 -14.23 -12.30 -22.40
C PHE A 232 -14.22 -12.44 -23.93
N PHE A 233 -14.85 -11.50 -24.62
CA PHE A 233 -15.02 -11.56 -26.07
C PHE A 233 -13.98 -10.72 -26.81
N LYS A 234 -13.85 -9.44 -26.44
CA LYS A 234 -12.89 -8.50 -27.03
C LYS A 234 -12.74 -7.24 -26.19
N ARG A 235 -11.75 -6.44 -26.51
CA ARG A 235 -11.70 -5.01 -26.21
C ARG A 235 -12.57 -4.26 -27.22
N GLN A 236 -13.54 -3.49 -26.75
CA GLN A 236 -14.45 -2.74 -27.61
C GLN A 236 -14.42 -1.24 -27.29
N GLY A 237 -14.30 -0.45 -28.35
CA GLY A 237 -14.42 1.00 -28.29
C GLY A 237 -15.82 1.46 -27.86
N TYR A 238 -15.86 2.58 -27.14
CA TYR A 238 -17.08 3.30 -26.78
C TYR A 238 -16.78 4.79 -26.69
N GLU A 239 -17.82 5.61 -26.82
CA GLU A 239 -17.73 7.05 -26.65
C GLU A 239 -18.01 7.42 -25.19
N THR A 240 -17.12 8.20 -24.60
CA THR A 240 -17.29 8.76 -23.25
C THR A 240 -18.23 9.97 -23.29
N GLN A 241 -18.72 10.40 -22.12
CA GLN A 241 -19.52 11.63 -22.02
C GLN A 241 -18.76 12.89 -22.47
N ALA A 242 -17.43 12.85 -22.43
CA ALA A 242 -16.56 13.93 -22.89
C ALA A 242 -16.26 13.87 -24.40
N HIS A 243 -16.98 13.03 -25.17
CA HIS A 243 -16.76 12.79 -26.60
C HIS A 243 -15.36 12.25 -26.96
N ALA A 244 -14.65 11.69 -25.97
CA ALA A 244 -13.42 10.94 -26.21
C ALA A 244 -13.75 9.47 -26.48
N LEU A 245 -13.02 8.85 -27.39
CA LEU A 245 -13.08 7.41 -27.64
C LEU A 245 -12.22 6.68 -26.63
N HIS A 246 -12.79 5.68 -25.99
CA HIS A 246 -12.10 4.79 -25.04
C HIS A 246 -12.41 3.34 -25.37
N VAL A 247 -11.60 2.42 -24.87
CA VAL A 247 -11.82 0.99 -24.98
C VAL A 247 -12.21 0.40 -23.62
N ALA A 248 -13.12 -0.57 -23.63
CA ALA A 248 -13.53 -1.34 -22.47
C ALA A 248 -13.53 -2.84 -22.79
N PRO A 249 -13.31 -3.73 -21.81
CA PRO A 249 -13.47 -5.15 -22.01
C PRO A 249 -14.96 -5.49 -22.20
N LEU A 250 -15.28 -6.21 -23.27
CA LEU A 250 -16.61 -6.75 -23.55
C LEU A 250 -16.70 -8.18 -23.03
N LEU A 251 -17.59 -8.39 -22.08
CA LEU A 251 -17.93 -9.69 -21.50
C LEU A 251 -19.31 -10.15 -22.01
N LEU A 252 -19.40 -11.38 -22.48
CA LEU A 252 -20.68 -12.01 -22.81
C LEU A 252 -21.06 -12.95 -21.67
N ALA A 253 -22.29 -12.85 -21.19
CA ALA A 253 -22.75 -13.65 -20.05
C ALA A 253 -24.19 -14.13 -20.27
N LYS A 254 -24.57 -15.17 -19.52
CA LYS A 254 -25.95 -15.67 -19.53
C LYS A 254 -26.87 -14.74 -18.73
N THR A 255 -26.49 -14.46 -17.49
CA THR A 255 -27.29 -13.73 -16.51
C THR A 255 -26.38 -12.92 -15.57
N VAL A 256 -26.98 -12.18 -14.64
CA VAL A 256 -26.31 -11.35 -13.65
C VAL A 256 -26.97 -11.52 -12.28
N HIS A 257 -26.16 -11.64 -11.23
CA HIS A 257 -26.67 -11.75 -9.86
C HIS A 257 -26.48 -10.47 -9.09
N ARG A 258 -27.56 -9.97 -8.49
CA ARG A 258 -27.46 -8.94 -7.47
C ARG A 258 -26.83 -9.54 -6.21
N ILE A 259 -25.72 -8.97 -5.78
CA ILE A 259 -25.09 -9.31 -4.51
C ILE A 259 -25.30 -8.20 -3.50
N ARG A 260 -25.25 -8.53 -2.21
CA ARG A 260 -25.05 -7.49 -1.20
C ARG A 260 -23.59 -7.07 -1.33
N PRO A 261 -23.29 -5.76 -1.37
CA PRO A 261 -21.90 -5.34 -1.34
C PRO A 261 -21.28 -5.96 -0.09
N ALA A 262 -20.32 -6.86 -0.28
CA ALA A 262 -19.45 -7.24 0.81
C ALA A 262 -18.76 -5.94 1.18
N THR A 263 -19.19 -5.33 2.29
CA THR A 263 -18.40 -4.29 2.92
C THR A 263 -17.11 -4.99 3.31
N LYS A 264 -16.13 -5.03 2.39
CA LYS A 264 -14.74 -5.13 2.80
C LYS A 264 -14.57 -3.91 3.67
N ALA A 265 -14.72 -4.11 4.98
CA ALA A 265 -14.28 -3.14 5.95
C ALA A 265 -12.84 -2.87 5.55
N ILE A 266 -12.61 -1.72 4.91
CA ILE A 266 -11.34 -1.06 5.05
C ILE A 266 -11.30 -0.87 6.56
N THR A 267 -10.63 -1.79 7.26
CA THR A 267 -10.27 -1.56 8.65
C THR A 267 -9.43 -0.30 8.55
N GLU A 268 -10.04 0.85 8.80
CA GLU A 268 -9.33 2.10 9.00
C GLU A 268 -8.29 1.78 10.05
N PHE A 269 -7.05 1.63 9.59
CA PHE A 269 -5.95 1.38 10.47
C PHE A 269 -5.78 2.66 11.27
N ASP A 270 -6.33 2.69 12.48
CA ASP A 270 -6.10 3.79 13.41
C ASP A 270 -4.68 3.60 13.99
N PRO A 271 -3.68 4.42 13.59
CA PRO A 271 -2.34 4.30 14.12
C PRO A 271 -2.24 4.82 15.57
N ALA A 272 -3.28 5.49 16.09
CA ALA A 272 -3.25 6.13 17.39
C ALA A 272 -2.92 5.19 18.56
N PRO A 273 -3.48 3.96 18.69
CA PRO A 273 -3.18 3.07 19.81
C PRO A 273 -1.70 2.64 19.81
N TRP A 274 -1.12 2.44 18.63
CA TRP A 274 0.28 2.06 18.46
C TRP A 274 1.22 3.23 18.78
N LEU A 275 0.93 4.42 18.28
CA LEU A 275 1.68 5.64 18.58
C LEU A 275 1.64 5.97 20.08
N ILE A 276 0.46 5.83 20.72
CA ILE A 276 0.30 6.00 22.16
C ILE A 276 1.11 4.94 22.92
N GLY A 277 1.03 3.68 22.51
CA GLY A 277 1.81 2.59 23.12
C GLY A 277 3.32 2.85 23.06
N THR A 278 3.84 3.26 21.90
CA THR A 278 5.26 3.59 21.74
C THR A 278 5.66 4.81 22.58
N ALA A 279 4.86 5.87 22.60
CA ALA A 279 5.12 7.05 23.41
C ALA A 279 5.15 6.75 24.92
N VAL A 280 4.25 5.87 25.39
CA VAL A 280 4.22 5.42 26.79
C VAL A 280 5.48 4.63 27.15
N VAL A 281 5.92 3.72 26.27
CA VAL A 281 7.15 2.94 26.49
C VAL A 281 8.37 3.86 26.55
N ILE A 282 8.50 4.81 25.63
CA ILE A 282 9.59 5.80 25.63
C ILE A 282 9.54 6.63 26.92
N GLY A 283 8.37 7.12 27.32
CA GLY A 283 8.18 7.88 28.55
C GLY A 283 8.56 7.11 29.82
N LEU A 284 8.21 5.82 29.89
CA LEU A 284 8.59 4.93 30.99
C LEU A 284 10.10 4.70 31.05
N VAL A 285 10.74 4.47 29.90
CA VAL A 285 12.20 4.33 29.80
C VAL A 285 12.89 5.62 30.26
N PHE A 286 12.42 6.77 29.79
CA PHE A 286 12.99 8.07 30.15
C PHE A 286 12.83 8.36 31.65
N THR A 287 11.65 8.08 32.20
CA THR A 287 11.36 8.25 33.64
C THR A 287 12.23 7.32 34.50
N PHE A 288 12.43 6.07 34.06
CA PHE A 288 13.30 5.10 34.73
C PHE A 288 14.76 5.57 34.72
N LEU A 289 15.25 6.06 33.58
CA LEU A 289 16.60 6.61 33.44
C LEU A 289 16.80 7.84 34.35
N LEU A 290 15.84 8.77 34.39
CA LEU A 290 15.90 9.96 35.25
C LEU A 290 15.87 9.61 36.74
N ARG A 291 15.01 8.69 37.19
CA ARG A 291 15.00 8.22 38.59
C ARG A 291 16.33 7.57 38.96
N ARG A 292 16.90 6.80 38.03
CA ARG A 292 18.19 6.16 38.24
C ARG A 292 19.31 7.19 38.35
N PHE A 293 19.36 8.14 37.43
CA PHE A 293 20.37 9.20 37.43
C PHE A 293 20.33 10.02 38.73
N ARG A 294 19.13 10.43 39.16
CA ARG A 294 18.92 11.11 40.44
C ARG A 294 19.34 10.27 41.67
N ARG A 295 19.21 8.94 41.60
CA ARG A 295 19.61 8.04 42.68
C ARG A 295 21.13 7.88 42.74
N GLU A 296 21.80 7.88 41.58
CA GLU A 296 23.27 7.84 41.46
C GLU A 296 23.88 9.20 41.88
N ASP A 297 23.27 10.34 41.54
CA ASP A 297 23.73 11.68 41.95
C ASP A 297 23.66 11.89 43.47
N ARG A 298 22.56 11.45 44.13
CA ARG A 298 22.47 11.53 45.60
C ARG A 298 23.53 10.70 46.32
N ALA A 299 24.06 9.65 45.67
CA ALA A 299 25.16 8.87 46.21
C ALA A 299 26.52 9.54 45.97
N PHE A 300 26.66 10.27 44.86
CA PHE A 300 27.86 11.03 44.50
C PHE A 300 28.06 12.28 45.35
N GLU A 301 26.98 12.99 45.68
CA GLU A 301 27.00 14.16 46.57
C GLU A 301 27.53 13.78 47.97
N ARG A 302 27.10 12.63 48.50
CA ARG A 302 27.55 12.11 49.80
C ARG A 302 29.00 11.65 49.84
N THR A 303 29.55 11.19 48.72
CA THR A 303 30.93 10.67 48.67
C THR A 303 31.95 11.74 48.30
N THR A 304 31.55 12.72 47.48
CA THR A 304 32.45 13.79 47.01
C THR A 304 32.52 14.96 47.98
N LEU A 305 31.40 15.39 48.59
CA LEU A 305 31.43 16.44 49.61
C LEU A 305 32.27 16.01 50.82
N ASN A 306 32.10 14.78 51.30
CA ASN A 306 32.86 14.28 52.47
C ASN A 306 34.40 14.22 52.23
N ARG A 307 34.83 14.19 50.96
CA ARG A 307 36.24 14.22 50.58
C ARG A 307 36.81 15.64 50.50
N TYR A 308 35.98 16.66 50.22
CA TYR A 308 36.38 18.07 50.25
C TYR A 308 36.17 18.72 51.62
N THR A 309 35.21 18.26 52.42
CA THR A 309 34.93 18.82 53.76
C THR A 309 35.84 18.26 54.86
N LYS A 310 36.56 17.15 54.61
CA LYS A 310 37.66 16.72 55.48
C LYS A 310 38.94 17.39 55.03
N ALA A 311 39.20 18.59 55.54
CA ALA A 311 40.56 19.11 55.59
C ALA A 311 41.45 18.06 56.29
N SER A 312 42.53 17.65 55.62
CA SER A 312 43.52 16.78 56.25
C SER A 312 44.03 17.47 57.52
N PRO A 313 44.16 16.80 58.68
CA PRO A 313 44.73 17.39 59.89
C PRO A 313 46.08 18.08 59.62
N ASP A 314 46.85 17.55 58.67
CA ASP A 314 48.13 18.10 58.23
C ASP A 314 47.99 19.42 57.45
N ALA A 315 46.87 19.63 56.75
CA ALA A 315 46.60 20.88 56.01
C ALA A 315 46.13 22.00 56.95
N VAL A 316 45.47 21.66 58.07
CA VAL A 316 45.11 22.61 59.12
C VAL A 316 46.34 22.96 59.97
N ALA A 317 47.24 22.02 60.21
CA ALA A 317 48.50 22.23 60.92
C ALA A 317 49.57 23.00 60.10
N ALA A 318 49.43 23.06 58.78
CA ALA A 318 50.34 23.77 57.88
C ALA A 318 49.93 25.23 57.61
N ILE A 319 48.85 25.72 58.21
CA ILE A 319 48.48 27.13 58.13
C ILE A 319 49.45 27.90 59.04
N PRO A 320 50.31 28.79 58.52
CA PRO A 320 51.13 29.64 59.38
C PRO A 320 50.19 30.46 60.26
N GLU A 321 50.48 30.47 61.56
CA GLU A 321 49.80 31.26 62.58
C GLU A 321 49.91 32.73 62.17
N THR A 322 48.93 33.17 61.40
CA THR A 322 48.77 34.54 60.95
C THR A 322 47.85 35.15 61.99
N ASP A 323 48.36 36.17 62.68
CA ASP A 323 47.62 36.91 63.68
C ASP A 323 46.22 37.21 63.14
N ALA A 324 45.22 36.59 63.76
CA ALA A 324 43.83 36.81 63.42
C ALA A 324 43.51 38.26 63.80
N VAL A 325 43.68 39.17 62.84
CA VAL A 325 43.26 40.55 63.00
C VAL A 325 41.74 40.53 63.03
N ASP A 326 41.19 40.87 64.19
CA ASP A 326 39.74 41.06 64.37
C ASP A 326 39.26 42.07 63.31
N PRO A 327 38.28 41.72 62.46
CA PRO A 327 37.76 42.62 61.44
C PRO A 327 37.36 43.99 62.00
N SER A 328 36.87 44.04 63.25
CA SER A 328 36.49 45.29 63.90
C SER A 328 37.69 46.21 64.20
N GLU A 329 38.86 45.66 64.54
CA GLU A 329 40.10 46.44 64.70
C GLU A 329 40.62 46.98 63.36
N PHE A 330 40.49 46.20 62.28
CA PHE A 330 40.90 46.62 60.94
C PHE A 330 40.06 47.81 60.45
N PHE A 331 38.74 47.75 60.64
CA PHE A 331 37.85 48.86 60.28
C PHE A 331 38.09 50.11 61.15
N ARG A 332 38.35 49.94 62.45
CA ARG A 332 38.71 51.05 63.34
C ARG A 332 39.99 51.76 62.90
N LYS A 333 41.03 51.00 62.51
CA LYS A 333 42.28 51.59 62.00
C LYS A 333 42.11 52.34 60.68
N MET A 334 41.20 51.91 59.80
CA MET A 334 40.88 52.68 58.59
C MET A 334 40.12 53.96 58.91
N GLU A 335 39.18 53.93 59.86
CA GLU A 335 38.42 55.11 60.28
C GLU A 335 39.33 56.16 60.94
N GLU A 336 40.27 55.73 61.79
CA GLU A 336 41.29 56.62 62.37
C GLU A 336 42.24 57.21 61.31
N ALA A 337 42.56 56.46 60.24
CA ALA A 337 43.42 56.93 59.15
C ALA A 337 42.74 57.96 58.24
N GLU A 338 41.41 57.87 58.04
CA GLU A 338 40.64 58.89 57.31
C GLU A 338 40.47 60.19 58.12
N THR A 339 40.47 60.10 59.46
CA THR A 339 40.28 61.27 60.34
C THR A 339 41.53 62.16 60.47
N HIS A 340 42.73 61.64 60.17
CA HIS A 340 43.99 62.42 60.18
C HIS A 340 44.36 63.07 58.85
N GLN A 341 43.58 62.87 57.78
CA GLN A 341 43.81 63.49 56.47
C GLN A 341 42.93 64.72 56.20
N SER A 342 42.14 65.16 57.19
CA SER A 342 41.17 66.26 57.09
C SER A 342 41.43 67.38 58.11
N GLU A 343 42.69 67.73 58.36
CA GLU A 343 43.04 68.99 59.04
C GLU A 343 43.55 70.02 57.99
N PRO A 344 42.90 71.19 57.84
CA PRO A 344 43.28 72.18 56.85
C PRO A 344 44.60 72.86 57.23
N ARG A 345 45.54 72.89 56.27
CA ARG A 345 46.73 73.75 56.31
C ARG A 345 46.28 75.22 56.47
N PRO A 346 46.72 75.94 57.51
CA PRO A 346 46.49 77.38 57.64
C PRO A 346 47.30 78.19 56.61
#